data_AF-A0A7V9H168-F1
#
_entry.id   AF-A0A7V9H168-F1
#
_cell.length_a   1.000
_cell.length_b   1.000
_cell.length_c   1.000
_cell.angle_alpha   90.00
_cell.angle_beta   90.00
_cell.angle_gamma   90.00
#
_symmetry.space_group_name_H-M   'P 1'
#
loop_
_entity.id
_entity.type
_entity.pdbx_description
1 polymer ?
#
loop_
_entity_poly.entity_id
_entity_poly.type
_entity_poly.pdbx_seq_one_letter_code
_entity_poly.pdbx_strand_id
1 'polypeptide(L)'
;MNACSKDLRLKALAAVERGVPRREVSEFLGISISTISRYAKLKASGEDLAPKPSPGRKAKILDDPAHKRVLWRQLEENDTATLEEHCEMFESRRDFLYPWRR
;
A
#
# COMPACT_ATOMS: atom_id res chain seq x y z
N MET A 1 -6.92 11.43 1.44
CA MET A 1 -6.50 12.22 0.26
C MET A 1 -6.61 11.33 -0.96
N ASN A 2 -7.35 11.75 -1.99
CA ASN A 2 -7.50 10.95 -3.21
C ASN A 2 -6.28 11.16 -4.11
N ALA A 3 -5.84 10.11 -4.80
CA ALA A 3 -4.75 10.22 -5.76
C ALA A 3 -5.21 11.01 -6.99
N CYS A 4 -4.35 11.88 -7.53
CA CYS A 4 -4.61 12.54 -8.82
C CYS A 4 -4.87 11.50 -9.91
N SER A 5 -5.87 11.75 -10.75
CA SER A 5 -6.22 10.89 -11.89
C SER A 5 -5.07 10.72 -12.88
N LYS A 6 -5.08 9.62 -13.65
CA LYS A 6 -4.06 9.36 -14.69
C LYS A 6 -4.01 10.47 -15.74
N ASP A 7 -5.18 10.96 -16.16
CA ASP A 7 -5.30 12.07 -17.12
C ASP A 7 -4.61 13.34 -16.62
N LEU A 8 -4.83 13.73 -15.36
CA LEU A 8 -4.19 14.92 -14.79
C LEU A 8 -2.66 14.79 -14.77
N ARG A 9 -2.15 13.60 -14.48
CA ARG A 9 -0.71 13.31 -14.49
C ARG A 9 -0.12 13.44 -15.89
N LEU A 10 -0.81 12.91 -16.89
CA LEU A 10 -0.40 12.98 -18.30
C LEU A 10 -0.40 14.42 -18.81
N LYS A 11 -1.44 15.21 -18.50
CA LYS A 11 -1.52 16.63 -18.86
C LYS A 11 -0.39 17.45 -18.23
N ALA A 12 -0.10 17.22 -16.95
CA ALA A 12 1.00 17.89 -16.26
C ALA A 12 2.36 17.60 -16.95
N LEU A 13 2.61 16.35 -17.31
CA LEU A 13 3.86 15.97 -17.97
C LEU A 13 3.96 16.49 -19.40
N ALA A 14 2.86 16.42 -20.17
CA ALA A 14 2.83 16.96 -21.52
C ALA A 14 3.12 18.47 -21.56
N ALA A 15 2.64 19.23 -20.57
CA ALA A 15 2.96 20.66 -20.45
C ALA A 15 4.46 20.88 -20.17
N VAL A 16 5.02 20.13 -19.21
CA VAL A 16 6.46 20.21 -18.89
C VAL A 16 7.33 19.81 -20.09
N GLU A 17 6.93 18.80 -20.85
CA GLU A 17 7.64 18.35 -22.06
C GLU A 17 7.61 19.37 -23.20
N ARG A 18 6.58 20.21 -23.23
CA ARG A 18 6.49 21.36 -24.15
C ARG A 18 7.28 22.59 -23.66
N GLY A 19 7.99 22.47 -22.53
CA GLY A 19 8.81 23.54 -21.97
C GLY A 19 8.08 24.49 -21.01
N VAL A 20 6.82 24.20 -20.65
CA VAL A 20 6.09 25.02 -19.66
C VAL A 20 6.76 24.86 -18.28
N PRO A 21 7.10 25.97 -17.59
CA PRO A 21 7.70 25.91 -16.27
C PRO A 21 6.80 25.16 -15.27
N ARG A 22 7.40 24.31 -14.42
CA ARG A 22 6.65 23.51 -13.43
C ARG A 22 5.81 24.36 -12.48
N ARG A 23 6.21 25.62 -12.23
CA ARG A 23 5.47 26.57 -11.41
C ARG A 23 4.14 26.94 -12.07
N GLU A 24 4.17 27.29 -13.35
CA GLU A 24 2.96 27.59 -14.11
C GLU A 24 2.03 26.38 -14.21
N VAL A 25 2.60 25.18 -14.45
CA VAL A 25 1.81 23.92 -14.44
C VAL A 25 1.16 23.68 -13.08
N SER A 26 1.86 24.01 -12.00
CA SER A 26 1.39 23.86 -10.62
C SER A 26 0.21 24.80 -10.33
N GLU A 27 0.35 26.07 -10.71
CA GLU A 27 -0.69 27.10 -10.59
C GLU A 27 -1.91 26.77 -11.46
N PHE A 28 -1.70 26.33 -12.72
CA PHE A 28 -2.78 26.02 -13.65
C PHE A 28 -3.56 24.74 -13.31
N LEU A 29 -2.87 23.68 -12.88
CA LEU A 29 -3.50 22.38 -12.60
C LEU A 29 -3.85 22.17 -11.12
N GLY A 30 -3.49 23.12 -10.24
CA GLY A 30 -3.78 23.02 -8.80
C GLY A 30 -3.06 21.86 -8.09
N ILE A 31 -1.91 21.42 -8.61
CA ILE A 31 -1.08 20.34 -8.01
C ILE A 31 0.29 20.88 -7.64
N SER A 32 0.91 20.34 -6.59
CA SER A 32 2.21 20.85 -6.14
C SER A 32 3.35 20.58 -7.14
N ILE A 33 4.36 21.46 -7.17
CA ILE A 33 5.60 21.25 -7.93
C ILE A 33 6.26 19.92 -7.56
N SER A 34 6.26 19.55 -6.27
CA SER A 34 6.79 18.25 -5.81
C SER A 34 6.04 17.06 -6.43
N THR A 35 4.73 17.18 -6.63
CA THR A 35 3.90 16.17 -7.28
C THR A 35 4.24 16.05 -8.76
N ILE A 36 4.42 17.16 -9.46
CA ILE A 36 4.86 17.20 -10.86
C ILE A 36 6.24 16.54 -11.01
N SER A 37 7.20 16.89 -10.15
CA SER A 37 8.54 16.29 -10.13
C SER A 37 8.52 14.79 -9.91
N ARG A 38 7.64 14.30 -9.02
CA ARG A 38 7.42 12.86 -8.82
C ARG A 38 6.91 12.18 -10.10
N TYR A 39 5.95 12.77 -10.81
CA TYR A 39 5.46 12.20 -12.07
C TYR A 39 6.55 12.16 -13.14
N ALA A 40 7.41 13.18 -13.21
CA ALA A 40 8.52 13.20 -14.16
C ALA A 40 9.53 12.08 -13.87
N LYS A 41 9.81 11.82 -12.59
CA LYS A 41 10.66 10.69 -12.17
C LYS A 41 10.04 9.34 -12.53
N LEU A 42 8.74 9.15 -12.28
CA LEU A 42 8.02 7.91 -12.64
C LEU A 42 8.03 7.66 -14.15
N LYS A 43 7.83 8.71 -14.96
CA LYS A 43 7.91 8.59 -16.43
C LYS A 43 9.33 8.22 -16.88
N ALA A 44 10.36 8.81 -16.27
CA ALA A 44 11.75 8.52 -16.59
C ALA A 44 12.18 7.10 -16.18
N SER A 45 11.59 6.53 -15.12
CA SER A 45 11.82 5.12 -14.72
C SER A 45 11.02 4.11 -15.55
N GLY A 46 10.17 4.57 -16.47
CA GLY A 46 9.29 3.70 -17.26
C GLY A 46 8.10 3.13 -16.47
N GLU A 47 7.83 3.66 -15.27
CA GLU A 47 6.69 3.23 -14.46
C GLU A 47 5.36 3.75 -15.00
N ASP A 48 4.28 2.99 -14.80
CA ASP A 48 2.93 3.46 -15.12
C ASP A 48 2.55 4.65 -14.22
N LEU A 49 2.01 5.69 -14.85
CA LEU A 49 1.50 6.87 -14.19
C LEU A 49 0.11 6.65 -13.60
N ALA A 50 -0.52 5.48 -13.78
CA ALA A 50 -1.77 5.17 -13.10
C ALA A 50 -1.65 5.35 -11.57
N PRO A 51 -2.70 5.86 -10.89
CA PRO A 51 -2.79 5.76 -9.45
C PRO A 51 -2.62 4.30 -9.00
N LYS A 52 -1.69 4.08 -8.06
CA LYS A 52 -1.61 2.77 -7.40
C LYS A 52 -2.90 2.57 -6.58
N PRO A 53 -3.43 1.34 -6.52
CA PRO A 53 -4.54 1.05 -5.63
C PRO A 53 -4.16 1.44 -4.20
N SER A 54 -5.15 1.89 -3.43
CA SER A 54 -4.95 2.15 -2.01
C SER A 54 -4.44 0.84 -1.37
N PRO A 55 -3.42 0.89 -0.49
CA PRO A 55 -2.88 -0.31 0.16
C PRO A 55 -3.90 -1.04 1.06
N GLY A 56 -5.12 -0.51 1.20
CA GLY A 56 -6.19 -1.12 1.96
C GLY A 56 -5.91 -1.12 3.45
N ARG A 57 -6.70 -1.90 4.19
CA ARG A 57 -6.46 -2.14 5.61
C ARG A 57 -5.36 -3.17 5.75
N LYS A 58 -4.37 -2.89 6.60
CA LYS A 58 -3.41 -3.92 7.02
C LYS A 58 -4.15 -5.13 7.62
N ALA A 59 -3.74 -6.32 7.23
CA ALA A 59 -4.33 -7.54 7.75
C ALA A 59 -4.10 -7.61 9.28
N LYS A 60 -5.12 -7.97 10.06
CA LYS A 60 -4.98 -8.08 11.52
C LYS A 60 -4.12 -9.29 11.92
N ILE A 61 -4.14 -10.31 11.09
CA ILE A 61 -3.38 -11.55 11.16
C ILE A 61 -2.61 -11.64 9.83
N LEU A 62 -1.39 -12.17 9.83
CA LEU A 62 -0.53 -12.31 8.63
C LEU A 62 0.15 -11.04 8.10
N ASP A 63 0.11 -9.90 8.80
CA ASP A 63 0.93 -8.70 8.44
C ASP A 63 2.45 -8.95 8.65
N ASP A 64 2.80 -9.97 9.44
CA ASP A 64 4.17 -10.42 9.68
C ASP A 64 4.38 -11.83 9.10
N PRO A 65 5.42 -12.06 8.26
CA PRO A 65 5.81 -13.39 7.82
C PRO A 65 5.98 -14.42 8.96
N ALA A 66 6.37 -13.99 10.16
CA ALA A 66 6.47 -14.87 11.33
C ALA A 66 5.08 -15.38 11.78
N HIS A 67 4.05 -14.52 11.81
CA HIS A 67 2.67 -14.92 12.09
C HIS A 67 2.17 -15.96 11.10
N LYS A 68 2.50 -15.75 9.81
CA LYS A 68 2.11 -16.67 8.76
C LYS A 68 2.69 -18.07 9.02
N ARG A 69 3.98 -18.18 9.33
CA ARG A 69 4.61 -19.47 9.65
C ARG A 69 4.00 -20.16 10.88
N VAL A 70 3.72 -19.40 11.94
CA VAL A 70 3.11 -19.96 13.16
C VAL A 70 1.70 -20.48 12.88
N LEU A 71 0.90 -19.74 12.12
CA LEU A 71 -0.45 -20.18 11.74
C LEU A 71 -0.40 -21.43 10.86
N TRP A 72 0.48 -21.48 9.84
CA TRP A 72 0.60 -22.67 8.99
C TRP A 72 0.97 -23.91 9.78
N ARG A 73 1.94 -23.79 10.70
CA ARG A 73 2.30 -24.91 11.57
C ARG A 73 1.14 -25.37 12.45
N GLN A 74 0.36 -24.44 13.02
CA GLN A 74 -0.82 -24.79 13.82
C GLN A 74 -1.88 -25.54 12.98
N LEU A 75 -2.09 -25.13 11.73
CA LEU A 75 -3.00 -25.81 10.80
C LEU A 75 -2.50 -27.22 10.45
N GLU A 76 -1.21 -27.38 10.19
CA GLU A 76 -0.60 -28.68 9.90
C GLU A 76 -0.61 -29.63 11.11
N GLU A 77 -0.37 -29.12 12.31
CA GLU A 77 -0.36 -29.91 13.57
C GLU A 77 -1.75 -30.31 14.04
N ASN A 78 -2.81 -29.64 13.60
CA ASN A 78 -4.19 -29.84 14.07
C ASN A 78 -5.16 -29.90 12.88
N ASP A 79 -4.86 -30.72 11.89
CA ASP A 79 -5.59 -30.82 10.61
C ASP A 79 -7.07 -31.25 10.73
N THR A 80 -7.44 -31.87 11.86
CA THR A 80 -8.79 -32.31 12.19
C THR A 80 -9.56 -31.32 13.07
N ALA A 81 -8.90 -30.27 13.56
CA ALA A 81 -9.53 -29.27 14.40
C ALA A 81 -10.49 -28.39 13.59
N THR A 82 -11.57 -27.98 14.24
CA THR A 82 -12.55 -27.05 13.72
C THR A 82 -11.99 -25.62 13.69
N LEU A 83 -12.67 -24.74 12.94
CA LEU A 83 -12.30 -23.33 12.88
C LEU A 83 -12.33 -22.66 14.26
N GLU A 84 -13.32 -22.99 15.09
CA GLU A 84 -13.48 -22.46 16.45
C GLU A 84 -12.30 -22.85 17.34
N GLU A 85 -11.91 -24.12 17.30
CA GLU A 85 -10.72 -24.63 18.02
C GLU A 85 -9.44 -23.94 17.55
N HIS A 86 -9.28 -23.73 16.23
CA HIS A 86 -8.15 -22.96 15.70
C HIS A 86 -8.12 -21.51 16.19
N CYS A 87 -9.29 -20.86 16.29
CA CYS A 87 -9.41 -19.50 16.82
C CYS A 87 -8.97 -19.44 18.30
N GLU A 88 -9.46 -20.35 19.15
CA GLU A 88 -9.09 -20.42 20.57
C GLU A 88 -7.59 -20.67 20.77
N MET A 89 -7.03 -21.63 20.02
CA MET A 89 -5.60 -21.91 20.02
C MET A 89 -4.77 -20.68 19.58
N PHE A 90 -5.24 -19.95 18.57
CA PHE A 90 -4.55 -18.77 18.06
C PHE A 90 -4.60 -17.61 19.05
N GLU A 91 -5.74 -17.37 19.71
CA GLU A 91 -5.88 -16.35 20.75
C GLU A 91 -5.03 -16.66 21.98
N SER A 92 -5.02 -17.92 22.43
CA SER A 92 -4.19 -18.39 23.54
C SER A 92 -2.69 -18.21 23.25
N ARG A 93 -2.24 -18.48 22.02
CA ARG A 93 -0.84 -18.27 21.60
C ARG A 93 -0.48 -16.80 21.39
N ARG A 94 -1.44 -15.95 21.01
CA ARG A 94 -1.22 -14.51 20.76
C ARG A 94 -0.86 -13.74 22.01
N ASP A 95 -1.47 -14.07 23.15
CA ASP A 95 -1.17 -13.45 24.44
C ASP A 95 0.29 -13.67 24.87
N PHE A 96 0.93 -14.73 24.38
CA PHE A 96 2.35 -15.04 24.62
C PHE A 96 3.31 -14.27 23.69
N LEU A 97 2.89 -13.95 22.47
CA LEU A 97 3.74 -13.30 21.46
C LEU A 97 3.72 -11.76 21.52
N TYR A 98 2.65 -11.16 22.06
CA TYR A 98 2.53 -9.70 22.17
C TYR A 98 1.97 -9.25 23.53
N PRO A 99 2.73 -9.43 24.62
CA PRO A 99 2.27 -9.06 25.97
C PRO A 99 1.97 -7.57 26.13
N TRP A 100 2.55 -6.70 25.29
CA TRP A 100 2.39 -5.24 25.32
C TRP A 100 1.13 -4.72 24.61
N ARG A 101 0.28 -5.61 24.07
CA ARG A 101 -0.91 -5.22 23.27
C ARG A 101 -2.22 -5.25 24.06
N ARG A 102 -2.15 -5.40 25.38
CA ARG A 102 -3.28 -5.42 26.32
C ARG A 102 -3.48 -4.04 26.95
#